data_AF-A0A535VUM9-F1
#
_entry.id   AF-A0A535VUM9-F1
#
_cell.length_a   1.000
_cell.length_b   1.000
_cell.length_c   1.000
_cell.angle_alpha   90.00
_cell.angle_beta   90.00
_cell.angle_gamma   90.00
#
_symmetry.space_group_name_H-M   'P 1'
#
loop_
_entity.id
_entity.type
_entity.pdbx_description
1 polymer ?
#
loop_
_entity_poly.entity_id
_entity_poly.type
_entity_poly.pdbx_seq_one_letter_code
_entity_poly.pdbx_strand_id
1 'polypeptide(L)' 'MESVQVVCEKCGTQLVPNAAYCERCGARTRRARRLVRLAIRVELLFFLMVVGLVIAFTWIYAAQR' A
#
# COMPACT_ATOMS: atom_id res chain seq x y z
N MET A 1 -16.19 6.92 3.18
CA MET A 1 -16.43 7.75 1.98
C MET A 1 -15.47 7.31 0.89
N GLU A 2 -15.97 6.60 -0.12
CA GLU A 2 -15.19 6.13 -1.27
C GLU A 2 -14.73 7.34 -2.10
N SER A 3 -13.42 7.57 -2.23
CA SER A 3 -12.91 8.68 -3.04
C SER A 3 -13.07 8.37 -4.53
N VAL A 4 -14.23 8.70 -5.10
CA VAL A 4 -14.51 8.59 -6.53
C VAL A 4 -13.69 9.66 -7.26
N GLN A 5 -12.62 9.22 -7.92
CA GLN A 5 -11.86 10.10 -8.81
C GLN A 5 -12.60 10.26 -10.12
N VAL A 6 -13.05 11.49 -10.35
CA VAL A 6 -13.79 11.85 -11.57
C VAL A 6 -12.84 12.31 -12.69
N VAL A 7 -11.58 12.64 -12.37
CA VAL A 7 -10.62 13.21 -13.33
C VAL A 7 -9.23 12.58 -13.19
N CYS A 8 -8.56 12.38 -14.32
CA CYS A 8 -7.22 11.81 -14.38
C CYS A 8 -6.18 12.87 -14.04
N GLU A 9 -5.34 12.62 -13.04
CA GLU A 9 -4.27 13.57 -12.71
C GLU A 9 -3.12 13.60 -13.71
N LYS A 10 -3.02 12.59 -14.58
CA LYS A 10 -1.95 12.49 -15.57
C LYS A 10 -2.30 13.17 -16.90
N CYS A 11 -3.58 13.20 -17.26
CA CYS A 11 -4.02 13.69 -18.58
C CYS A 11 -5.25 14.60 -18.54
N GLY A 12 -5.84 14.85 -17.37
CA GLY A 12 -7.01 15.71 -17.21
C GLY A 12 -8.33 15.16 -17.76
N THR A 13 -8.33 13.97 -18.36
CA THR A 13 -9.58 13.36 -18.89
C THR A 13 -10.52 12.97 -17.76
N GLN A 14 -11.83 13.02 -18.03
CA GLN A 14 -12.84 12.49 -17.12
C GLN A 14 -12.68 10.96 -17.02
N LEU A 15 -12.69 10.42 -15.81
CA LEU A 15 -12.67 8.97 -15.59
C LEU A 15 -14.08 8.45 -15.36
N VAL A 16 -14.33 7.26 -15.89
CA VAL A 16 -15.51 6.47 -15.52
C VAL A 16 -15.46 6.17 -14.01
N PRO A 17 -16.59 6.30 -13.29
CA PRO A 17 -16.66 5.92 -11.88
C PRO A 17 -16.20 4.47 -11.68
N ASN A 18 -15.34 4.25 -10.68
CA ASN A 18 -14.69 2.95 -10.37
C ASN A 18 -13.69 2.40 -11.41
N ALA A 19 -13.28 3.16 -12.42
CA ALA A 19 -12.21 2.72 -13.30
C ALA A 19 -10.87 2.56 -12.52
N ALA A 20 -10.22 1.40 -12.66
CA ALA A 20 -8.91 1.14 -12.05
C ALA A 20 -7.75 1.80 -12.82
N TYR A 21 -7.96 2.02 -14.12
CA TYR A 21 -7.03 2.63 -15.06
C TYR A 21 -7.76 3.68 -15.89
N CYS A 22 -7.05 4.72 -16.31
CA CYS A 22 -7.59 5.70 -17.25
C CYS A 22 -7.62 5.12 -18.67
N GLU A 23 -8.77 5.12 -19.35
CA GLU A 23 -8.90 4.64 -20.75
C GLU A 23 -8.05 5.43 -21.75
N ARG A 24 -7.75 6.70 -21.47
CA ARG A 24 -7.04 7.58 -22.42
C ARG A 24 -5.53 7.53 -22.29
N CYS A 25 -5.00 7.40 -21.07
CA CYS A 25 -3.55 7.48 -20.82
C CYS A 25 -2.96 6.21 -20.17
N GLY A 26 -3.79 5.21 -19.86
CA GLY A 26 -3.37 3.96 -19.21
C GLY A 26 -2.87 4.10 -17.78
N ALA A 27 -2.90 5.32 -17.20
CA ALA A 27 -2.39 5.54 -15.85
C ALA A 27 -3.32 4.91 -14.80
N ARG A 28 -2.75 4.22 -13.81
CA ARG A 28 -3.49 3.75 -12.62
C ARG A 28 -4.08 4.94 -11.86
N THR A 29 -5.32 4.80 -11.43
CA THR A 29 -5.98 5.80 -10.59
C THR A 29 -5.28 5.95 -9.24
N ARG A 30 -5.42 7.12 -8.61
CA ARG A 30 -4.85 7.36 -7.27
C ARG A 30 -5.39 6.33 -6.26
N ARG A 31 -6.63 5.84 -6.45
CA ARG A 31 -7.26 4.83 -5.59
C ARG A 31 -6.48 3.52 -5.60
N ALA A 32 -6.19 2.99 -6.79
CA ALA A 32 -5.37 1.80 -6.95
C ALA A 32 -3.95 2.00 -6.36
N ARG A 33 -3.31 3.15 -6.61
CA ARG A 33 -1.98 3.46 -6.04
C ARG A 33 -1.99 3.61 -4.51
N ARG A 34 -3.09 4.09 -3.93
CA ARG A 34 -3.22 4.24 -2.47
C ARG A 34 -3.37 2.89 -1.80
N LEU A 35 -4.21 2.01 -2.36
CA LEU A 35 -4.40 0.64 -1.87
C LEU A 35 -3.09 -0.15 -1.90
N VAL A 36 -2.36 -0.11 -3.02
CA VAL A 36 -1.06 -0.80 -3.13
C VAL A 36 -0.05 -0.28 -2.09
N ARG A 37 0.06 1.03 -1.90
CA ARG A 37 0.95 1.60 -0.85
C ARG A 37 0.52 1.19 0.55
N LEU A 38 -0.77 1.10 0.81
CA LEU A 38 -1.30 0.71 2.12
C LEU A 38 -1.02 -0.77 2.38
N ALA A 39 -1.24 -1.63 1.38
CA ALA A 39 -0.91 -3.06 1.44
C ALA A 39 0.58 -3.28 1.72
N ILE A 40 1.48 -2.64 0.94
CA ILE A 40 2.93 -2.74 1.15
C ILE A 40 3.32 -2.28 2.56
N ARG A 41 2.73 -1.17 3.06
CA ARG A 41 3.03 -0.67 4.40
C ARG A 41 2.58 -1.66 5.50
N VAL A 42 1.40 -2.26 5.35
CA VAL A 42 0.89 -3.27 6.30
C VAL A 42 1.79 -4.50 6.30
N GLU A 43 2.18 -4.99 5.12
CA GLU A 43 3.05 -6.16 4.99
C GLU A 43 4.44 -5.90 5.60
N LEU A 44 5.01 -4.70 5.36
CA LEU A 44 6.29 -4.29 5.95
C LEU A 44 6.21 -4.16 7.47
N LEU A 45 5.11 -3.63 8.02
CA LEU A 45 4.88 -3.58 9.47
C LEU A 45 4.81 -4.98 10.08
N PHE A 46 4.14 -5.92 9.42
CA PHE A 46 4.06 -7.31 9.87
C PHE A 46 5.44 -7.97 9.88
N PHE A 47 6.23 -7.81 8.80
CA PHE A 47 7.60 -8.32 8.76
C PHE A 47 8.48 -7.71 9.86
N LEU A 48 8.43 -6.40 10.07
CA LEU A 48 9.19 -5.74 11.14
C LEU A 48 8.80 -6.23 12.53
N MET A 49 7.50 -6.45 12.77
CA MET A 49 7.00 -7.00 14.03
C MET A 49 7.58 -8.41 14.27
N VAL A 50 7.54 -9.29 13.26
CA VAL A 50 8.07 -10.66 13.37
C VAL A 50 9.59 -10.63 13.62
N VAL A 51 10.33 -9.81 12.88
CA VAL A 51 11.78 -9.66 13.07
C VAL A 51 12.09 -9.14 14.48
N GLY A 52 11.33 -8.17 14.98
CA GLY A 52 11.46 -7.66 16.34
C GLY A 52 11.25 -8.74 17.40
N LEU A 53 10.24 -9.61 17.23
CA LEU A 53 10.02 -10.75 18.12
C LEU A 53 11.20 -11.72 18.08
N VAL A 54 11.67 -12.11 16.90
CA VAL A 54 12.81 -13.04 16.76
C VAL A 54 14.07 -12.46 17.42
N ILE A 55 14.36 -11.18 17.22
CA ILE A 55 15.50 -10.50 17.87
C ILE A 55 15.32 -10.52 19.39
N ALA A 56 14.14 -10.18 19.90
CA ALA A 56 13.85 -10.20 21.33
C ALA A 56 14.04 -11.60 21.94
N PHE A 57 13.50 -12.64 21.30
CA PHE A 57 13.69 -14.03 21.73
C PHE A 57 15.17 -14.45 21.71
N THR A 58 15.90 -14.09 20.66
CA THR A 58 17.34 -14.40 20.53
C THR A 58 18.12 -13.71 21.64
N TRP A 59 17.82 -12.44 21.94
CA TRP A 59 18.42 -11.70 23.04
C TRP A 59 18.13 -12.31 24.41
N ILE A 60 16.88 -12.71 24.67
CA ILE A 60 16.50 -13.38 25.93
C ILE A 60 17.28 -14.69 26.08
N TYR A 61 17.33 -15.51 25.04
CA TYR A 61 18.06 -16.77 25.06
C TYR A 61 19.56 -16.56 25.27
N ALA A 62 20.14 -15.55 24.62
CA ALA A 62 21.55 -15.20 24.79
C ALA A 62 21.87 -14.66 26.20
N ALA A 63 20.95 -13.92 26.83
CA ALA A 63 21.12 -13.36 28.17
C ALA A 63 20.83 -14.37 29.29
N GLN A 64 20.02 -15.40 29.03
CA GLN A 64 19.74 -16.49 29.97
C GLN A 64 20.79 -17.61 29.95
N ARG A 65 21.63 -17.67 28.91
CA ARG A 65 22.73 -18.63 28.80
C ARG A 65 23.98 -18.12 29.51
#